data_AF-A0A1I5K0C2-F1
#
_entry.id   AF-A0A1I5K0C2-F1
#
_cell.length_a   1.000
_cell.length_b   1.000
_cell.length_c   1.000
_cell.angle_alpha   90.00
_cell.angle_beta   90.00
_cell.angle_gamma   90.00
#
_symmetry.space_group_name_H-M   'P 1'
#
loop_
_entity.id
_entity.type
_entity.pdbx_description
1 polymer ?
#
loop_
_entity_poly.entity_id
_entity_poly.type
_entity_poly.pdbx_seq_one_letter_code
_entity_poly.pdbx_strand_id
1 'polypeptide(L)' 'MVTPSKWYDPISERWIVPREQHVEVVSSHATENHVRELQRNVEIQRIWRALVDCCASK' A
#
# COMPACT_ATOMS: atom_id res chain seq x y z
N MET A 1 -16.54 -18.51 -18.20
CA MET A 1 -15.90 -17.19 -18.35
C MET A 1 -16.86 -16.16 -17.80
N VAL A 2 -16.54 -15.54 -16.65
CA VAL A 2 -17.42 -14.55 -16.02
C VAL A 2 -17.10 -13.20 -16.65
N THR A 3 -17.99 -12.67 -17.47
CA THR A 3 -17.88 -11.31 -17.99
C THR A 3 -18.07 -10.34 -16.82
N PRO A 4 -17.15 -9.39 -16.59
CA PRO A 4 -17.30 -8.48 -15.47
C PRO A 4 -18.47 -7.52 -15.76
N SER A 5 -19.49 -7.56 -14.91
CA SER A 5 -20.74 -6.82 -15.09
C SER A 5 -20.46 -5.32 -15.06
N LYS A 6 -20.87 -4.60 -16.12
CA LYS A 6 -20.87 -3.13 -16.17
C LYS A 6 -21.84 -2.59 -15.11
N TRP A 7 -21.45 -1.53 -14.41
CA TRP A 7 -22.32 -0.86 -13.43
C TRP A 7 -22.56 0.60 -13.83
N TYR A 8 -23.74 1.12 -13.50
CA TYR A 8 -24.13 2.48 -13.81
C TYR A 8 -23.83 3.41 -12.63
N ASP A 9 -23.14 4.52 -12.89
CA ASP A 9 -22.91 5.57 -11.90
C ASP A 9 -23.82 6.78 -12.17
N PRO A 10 -24.81 7.07 -11.30
CA PRO A 10 -25.70 8.21 -11.45
C PRO A 10 -25.03 9.54 -11.13
N ILE A 11 -23.90 9.58 -10.43
CA ILE A 11 -23.15 10.82 -10.14
C ILE A 11 -22.49 11.33 -11.42
N SER A 12 -21.98 10.41 -12.24
CA SER A 12 -21.28 10.73 -13.48
C SER A 12 -22.15 10.59 -14.73
N GLU A 13 -23.39 10.13 -14.59
CA GLU A 13 -24.32 9.76 -15.69
C GLU A 13 -23.68 8.83 -16.73
N ARG A 14 -22.85 7.89 -16.27
CA ARG A 14 -21.99 7.07 -17.15
C ARG A 14 -21.95 5.62 -16.72
N TRP A 15 -21.81 4.74 -17.71
CA TRP A 15 -21.54 3.32 -17.50
C TRP A 15 -20.06 3.12 -17.20
N ILE A 16 -19.75 2.54 -16.03
CA ILE A 16 -18.40 2.17 -15.65
C ILE A 16 -18.18 0.73 -16.08
N VAL A 17 -17.32 0.56 -17.08
CA VAL A 17 -16.83 -0.75 -17.48
C VAL A 17 -15.72 -1.13 -16.51
N PRO A 18 -15.73 -2.35 -15.94
CA PRO A 18 -14.61 -2.86 -15.16
C PRO A 18 -13.36 -2.74 -16.03
N ARG A 19 -12.37 -1.98 -15.57
CA ARG A 19 -11.10 -1.82 -16.30
C ARG A 19 -10.59 -3.22 -16.62
N GLU A 20 -10.30 -3.51 -17.89
CA GLU A 20 -9.56 -4.73 -18.22
C GLU A 20 -8.37 -4.80 -17.24
N GLN A 21 -8.16 -5.97 -16.62
CA GLN A 21 -6.96 -6.27 -15.85
C GLN A 21 -5.77 -6.27 -16.82
N HIS A 22 -5.41 -5.10 -17.32
CA HIS A 22 -4.08 -4.87 -17.82
C HIS A 22 -3.19 -5.12 -16.61
N VAL A 23 -2.27 -6.06 -16.77
CA VAL A 23 -1.16 -6.32 -15.85
C VAL A 23 -0.27 -5.08 -15.88
N GLU A 24 -0.77 -3.98 -15.32
CA GLU A 24 -0.11 -2.71 -15.23
C GLU A 24 0.40 -2.56 -13.80
N VAL A 25 1.73 -2.66 -13.70
CA VAL A 25 2.54 -1.97 -12.69
C VAL A 25 2.48 -2.56 -11.27
N VAL A 26 2.74 -3.86 -11.13
CA VAL A 26 3.12 -4.44 -9.81
C VAL A 26 4.60 -4.14 -9.48
N SER A 27 5.46 -3.85 -10.46
CA SER A 27 6.90 -3.73 -10.20
C SER A 27 7.32 -2.43 -9.50
N SER A 28 6.79 -1.26 -9.89
CA SER A 28 7.22 0.01 -9.25
C SER A 28 6.58 0.23 -7.88
N HIS A 29 5.32 -0.16 -7.70
CA HIS A 29 4.66 -0.10 -6.39
C HIS A 29 5.27 -1.08 -5.37
N ALA A 30 5.75 -2.25 -5.80
CA ALA A 30 6.45 -3.16 -4.89
C ALA A 30 7.76 -2.54 -4.35
N THR A 31 8.54 -1.87 -5.22
CA THR A 31 9.77 -1.19 -4.82
C THR A 31 9.50 0.01 -3.90
N GLU A 32 8.51 0.84 -4.21
CA GLU A 32 8.11 1.96 -3.36
C GLU A 32 7.63 1.49 -1.97
N ASN A 33 6.82 0.42 -1.93
CA ASN A 33 6.38 -0.18 -0.67
C ASN A 33 7.57 -0.75 0.13
N HIS A 34 8.54 -1.37 -0.54
CA HIS A 34 9.73 -1.93 0.11
C HIS A 34 10.61 -0.83 0.73
N VAL A 35 10.82 0.30 0.04
CA VAL A 35 11.56 1.45 0.59
C VAL A 35 10.83 2.05 1.79
N ARG A 36 9.50 2.18 1.72
CA ARG A 36 8.69 2.67 2.85
C ARG A 36 8.71 1.72 4.03
N GLU A 37 8.73 0.41 3.79
CA GLU A 37 8.82 -0.62 4.81
C GLU A 37 10.19 -0.63 5.49
N LEU A 38 11.28 -0.49 4.71
CA LEU A 38 12.63 -0.35 5.23
C LEU A 38 12.75 0.87 6.14
N GLN A 39 12.23 2.03 5.71
CA GLN A 39 12.22 3.24 6.53
C GLN A 39 11.43 3.04 7.83
N ARG A 40 10.27 2.36 7.76
CA ARG A 40 9.47 2.02 8.95
C ARG A 40 10.25 1.15 9.93
N ASN A 41 10.97 0.15 9.43
CA ASN A 41 11.79 -0.74 10.26
C ASN A 41 12.94 -0.01 10.95
N VAL A 42 13.59 0.94 10.27
CA VAL A 42 14.65 1.77 10.88
C VAL A 42 14.10 2.61 12.03
N GLU A 43 12.92 3.22 11.84
CA GLU A 43 12.27 4.02 12.90
C GLU A 43 11.82 3.15 14.08
N ILE A 44 11.29 1.95 13.84
CA ILE A 44 10.95 0.99 14.90
C ILE A 44 12.20 0.61 15.71
N GLN A 45 13.31 0.32 15.04
CA GLN A 45 14.59 -0.01 15.72
C GLN A 45 15.12 1.17 16.55
N ARG A 46 15.00 2.40 16.05
CA ARG A 46 15.37 3.62 16.79
C ARG A 46 14.54 3.79 18.06
N ILE A 47 13.23 3.68 17.95
CA ILE A 47 12.31 3.79 19.09
C ILE A 47 12.61 2.69 20.10
N TRP A 48 12.79 1.46 19.64
CA TRP A 48 13.10 0.32 20.52
C TRP A 48 14.40 0.56 21.29
N ARG A 49 15.46 1.04 20.63
CA ARG A 49 16.72 1.34 21.31
C ARG A 49 16.56 2.46 22.35
N ALA A 50 15.85 3.54 22.01
CA ALA A 50 15.56 4.61 22.96
C ALA A 50 14.79 4.11 24.20
N LEU A 51 13.82 3.21 24.02
CA LEU A 51 13.07 2.60 25.13
C LEU A 51 13.97 1.72 26.01
N VAL A 52 14.82 0.90 25.41
CA VAL A 52 15.77 0.04 26.13
C VAL A 52 16.78 0.88 26.91
N ASP A 53 17.34 1.91 26.27
CA ASP A 53 18.31 2.82 26.88
C ASP A 53 17.70 3.58 28.08
N CYS A 54 16.44 4.03 27.97
CA CYS A 54 15.72 4.63 29.09
C CYS A 54 15.51 3.66 30.26
N CYS A 55 15.25 2.37 29.98
CA CYS A 55 15.04 1.36 31.01
C CYS A 55 16.35 0.93 31.68
N ALA A 56 17.47 0.95 30.94
CA ALA A 56 18.79 0.57 31.43
C ALA A 56 19.48 1.69 32.23
N SER A 57 19.03 2.94 32.12
CA SER A 57 19.57 4.10 32.85
C SER A 57 19.10 4.19 34.33
N LYS A 58 18.80 3.06 34.98
CA LYS A 58 18.39 2.98 36.40
C LYS A 58 19.54 2.65 37.32
#